data_AF-A0A959J8U0-F1
#
_entry.id   AF-A0A959J8U0-F1
#
_cell.length_a   1.000
_cell.length_b   1.000
_cell.length_c   1.000
_cell.angle_alpha   90.00
_cell.angle_beta   90.00
_cell.angle_gamma   90.00
#
_symmetry.space_group_name_H-M   'P 1'
#
loop_
_entity.id
_entity.type
_entity.pdbx_description
1 polymer ?
#
loop_
_entity_poly.entity_id
_entity_poly.type
_entity_poly.pdbx_seq_one_letter_code
_entity_poly.pdbx_strand_id
1 'polypeptide(L)'
;MKFYALPLIIFLTVSLWLPAQQIDVFPTYSGDELLGLLVQNYKPATVLNYTQARDTLFSKIDAVHDTLTGVYTGFSIYLNPNEDPTVAAFMGGGANGINTEHTYPTSKGAEAGNAKSDMHHLFPTRIDVNAARANEPFAEIDDNQTTKWYYLNQLLTNIPTDNIDLYSEFRPGGFEPRESHKGDIARAMFYFYTMYKDQADAADNAFFPAQQATLCQWHLADPVDTKEWERTNKIAHYQDDKPNPFVLDCTLAARTYCPGQECQVNGIIESEPTKPYHLFQNTPNPFEGQTEIRYILNQPFEVELFLTDVLGRHVGTLVHTMQYEGEYKVTLEAPGSGMWFCHLVLKDEGQVFHGMIKMVMGQ
;
A
#
# COMPACT_ATOMS: atom_id res chain seq x y z
N MET A 1 -25.83 -21.92 -54.36
CA MET A 1 -25.28 -21.98 -52.99
C MET A 1 -25.79 -20.77 -52.23
N LYS A 2 -26.62 -20.96 -51.19
CA LYS A 2 -27.01 -19.89 -50.27
C LYS A 2 -26.17 -20.06 -49.00
N PHE A 3 -25.34 -19.07 -48.68
CA PHE A 3 -24.61 -19.02 -47.42
C PHE A 3 -25.51 -18.39 -46.36
N TYR A 4 -25.68 -19.07 -45.21
CA TYR A 4 -26.32 -18.53 -44.03
C TYR A 4 -25.21 -18.04 -43.09
N ALA A 5 -25.24 -16.75 -42.73
CA ALA A 5 -24.38 -16.21 -41.68
C ALA A 5 -25.03 -16.53 -40.33
N LEU A 6 -24.34 -17.30 -39.47
CA LEU A 6 -24.70 -17.44 -38.06
C LEU A 6 -24.27 -16.17 -37.32
N PRO A 7 -25.12 -15.56 -36.46
CA PRO A 7 -24.70 -14.45 -35.63
C PRO A 7 -23.80 -14.96 -34.50
N LEU A 8 -22.62 -14.37 -34.39
CA LEU A 8 -21.69 -14.57 -33.28
C LEU A 8 -22.26 -13.86 -32.04
N ILE A 9 -22.77 -14.63 -31.08
CA ILE A 9 -23.22 -14.09 -29.78
C ILE A 9 -21.97 -13.90 -28.92
N ILE A 10 -21.54 -12.65 -28.77
CA ILE A 10 -20.49 -12.26 -27.83
C ILE A 10 -21.13 -12.18 -26.45
N PHE A 11 -20.76 -13.10 -25.54
CA PHE A 11 -21.07 -12.97 -24.12
C PHE A 11 -20.16 -11.90 -23.53
N LEU A 12 -20.71 -10.70 -23.33
CA LEU A 12 -20.09 -9.66 -22.53
C LEU A 12 -20.28 -10.05 -21.05
N THR A 13 -19.24 -10.61 -20.42
CA THR A 13 -19.22 -10.76 -18.96
C THR A 13 -18.98 -9.38 -18.36
N VAL A 14 -20.05 -8.72 -17.93
CA VAL A 14 -19.94 -7.52 -17.09
C VAL A 14 -19.55 -8.01 -15.69
N SER A 15 -18.28 -7.83 -15.34
CA SER A 15 -17.82 -7.95 -13.96
C SER A 15 -18.51 -6.85 -13.16
N LEU A 16 -19.55 -7.18 -12.40
CA LEU A 16 -20.13 -6.27 -11.42
C LEU A 16 -19.13 -6.16 -10.27
N TRP A 17 -18.42 -5.03 -10.19
CA TRP A 17 -17.68 -4.65 -8.99
C TRP A 17 -18.71 -4.29 -7.92
N LEU A 18 -18.71 -5.01 -6.80
CA LEU A 18 -19.46 -4.62 -5.61
C LEU A 18 -18.59 -3.60 -4.86
N PRO A 19 -19.05 -2.36 -4.65
CA PRO A 19 -18.22 -1.30 -4.07
C PRO A 19 -17.97 -1.52 -2.58
N ALA A 20 -16.93 -2.28 -2.20
CA ALA A 20 -16.70 -2.81 -0.82
C ALA A 20 -18.06 -3.06 -0.10
N GLN A 21 -18.20 -3.13 1.21
CA GLN A 21 -19.53 -2.98 1.85
C GLN A 21 -19.23 -2.85 3.33
N GLN A 22 -19.55 -1.73 3.97
CA GLN A 22 -19.43 -1.68 5.42
C GLN A 22 -20.32 -2.78 6.02
N ILE A 23 -19.72 -3.65 6.83
CA ILE A 23 -20.42 -4.73 7.53
C ILE A 23 -20.65 -4.24 8.94
N ASP A 24 -21.90 -4.16 9.39
CA ASP A 24 -22.18 -3.82 10.78
C ASP A 24 -21.66 -4.90 11.72
N VAL A 25 -20.56 -4.62 12.42
CA VAL A 25 -19.95 -5.57 13.37
C VAL A 25 -20.50 -5.26 14.75
N PHE A 26 -21.32 -6.17 15.28
CA PHE A 26 -21.93 -6.06 16.61
C PHE A 26 -22.55 -4.69 16.89
N PRO A 27 -23.50 -4.19 16.05
CA PRO A 27 -23.89 -2.77 15.99
C PRO A 27 -24.45 -2.18 17.30
N THR A 28 -24.93 -3.02 18.23
CA THR A 28 -25.51 -2.59 19.50
C THR A 28 -24.51 -2.53 20.66
N TYR A 29 -23.26 -2.96 20.46
CA TYR A 29 -22.25 -3.06 21.51
C TYR A 29 -21.22 -1.92 21.43
N SER A 30 -20.61 -1.58 22.56
CA SER A 30 -19.56 -0.57 22.69
C SER A 30 -18.63 -0.88 23.89
N GLY A 31 -17.49 -0.19 23.97
CA GLY A 31 -16.55 -0.27 25.09
C GLY A 31 -15.96 -1.67 25.29
N ASP A 32 -15.69 -2.03 26.54
CA ASP A 32 -15.02 -3.30 26.90
C ASP A 32 -15.80 -4.55 26.48
N GLU A 33 -17.14 -4.48 26.47
CA GLU A 33 -17.99 -5.58 26.01
C GLU A 33 -17.79 -5.84 24.51
N LEU A 34 -17.76 -4.77 23.70
CA LEU A 34 -17.45 -4.86 22.28
C LEU A 34 -16.03 -5.40 22.05
N LEU A 35 -15.04 -4.90 22.80
CA LEU A 35 -13.65 -5.37 22.68
C LEU A 35 -13.55 -6.88 22.96
N GLY A 36 -14.24 -7.39 23.98
CA GLY A 36 -14.30 -8.82 24.27
C GLY A 36 -14.91 -9.65 23.12
N LEU A 37 -16.00 -9.17 22.52
CA LEU A 37 -16.63 -9.80 21.36
C LEU A 37 -15.72 -9.80 20.13
N LEU A 38 -15.00 -8.70 19.89
CA LEU A 38 -14.04 -8.60 18.79
C LEU A 38 -12.92 -9.62 18.96
N VAL A 39 -12.32 -9.74 20.15
CA VAL A 39 -11.30 -10.76 20.44
C VAL A 39 -11.83 -12.17 20.22
N GLN A 40 -13.03 -12.47 20.71
CA GLN A 40 -13.63 -13.80 20.58
C GLN A 40 -13.84 -14.22 19.13
N ASN A 41 -14.23 -13.30 18.25
CA ASN A 41 -14.68 -13.61 16.89
C ASN A 41 -13.62 -13.33 15.82
N TYR A 42 -12.73 -12.36 16.03
CA TYR A 42 -11.78 -11.87 15.03
C TYR A 42 -10.31 -12.13 15.37
N LYS A 43 -9.97 -12.59 16.57
CA LYS A 43 -8.59 -13.02 16.87
C LYS A 43 -8.32 -14.40 16.25
N PRO A 44 -7.32 -14.56 15.37
CA PRO A 44 -6.94 -15.87 14.86
C PRO A 44 -6.31 -16.73 15.98
N ALA A 45 -6.74 -17.98 16.06
CA ALA A 45 -6.14 -18.98 16.94
C ALA A 45 -4.83 -19.50 16.32
N THR A 46 -4.79 -19.60 14.99
CA THR A 46 -3.63 -20.03 14.22
C THR A 46 -3.22 -18.95 13.22
N VAL A 47 -1.93 -18.67 13.16
CA VAL A 47 -1.32 -17.88 12.09
C VAL A 47 -0.13 -18.66 11.51
N LEU A 48 0.29 -18.30 10.30
CA LEU A 48 1.53 -18.82 9.73
C LEU A 48 2.73 -18.49 10.64
N ASN A 49 3.77 -19.32 10.60
CA ASN A 49 5.01 -18.95 11.29
C ASN A 49 5.62 -17.69 10.65
N TYR A 50 6.47 -16.99 11.39
CA TYR A 50 6.96 -15.67 10.99
C TYR A 50 7.65 -15.60 9.62
N THR A 51 8.33 -16.67 9.17
CA THR A 51 8.92 -16.70 7.83
C THR A 51 7.84 -16.85 6.77
N GLN A 52 6.97 -17.85 6.93
CA GLN A 52 5.87 -18.11 5.99
C GLN A 52 4.89 -16.94 5.90
N ALA A 53 4.60 -16.27 7.03
CA ALA A 53 3.73 -15.10 7.07
C ALA A 53 4.29 -13.98 6.21
N ARG A 54 5.57 -13.62 6.36
CA ARG A 54 6.19 -12.55 5.57
C ARG A 54 6.32 -12.91 4.09
N ASP A 55 6.66 -14.15 3.77
CA ASP A 55 6.77 -14.57 2.37
C ASP A 55 5.40 -14.53 1.68
N THR A 56 4.36 -14.96 2.38
CA THR A 56 2.96 -14.88 1.91
C THR A 56 2.53 -13.44 1.76
N LEU A 57 2.80 -12.60 2.76
CA LEU A 57 2.50 -11.18 2.75
C LEU A 57 3.09 -10.50 1.52
N PHE A 58 4.37 -10.69 1.27
CA PHE A 58 5.05 -10.00 0.17
C PHE A 58 4.61 -10.52 -1.19
N SER A 59 4.50 -11.84 -1.38
CA SER A 59 4.28 -12.41 -2.71
C SER A 59 2.82 -12.64 -3.09
N LYS A 60 1.91 -12.81 -2.12
CA LYS A 60 0.51 -13.19 -2.36
C LYS A 60 -0.49 -12.11 -1.95
N ILE A 61 -0.14 -11.28 -0.96
CA ILE A 61 -1.03 -10.24 -0.44
C ILE A 61 -0.71 -8.88 -1.07
N ASP A 62 0.54 -8.43 -0.95
CA ASP A 62 0.92 -7.04 -1.22
C ASP A 62 1.56 -6.80 -2.60
N ALA A 63 2.15 -7.82 -3.23
CA ALA A 63 2.68 -7.68 -4.59
C ALA A 63 1.56 -7.70 -5.64
N VAL A 64 1.62 -6.75 -6.58
CA VAL A 64 0.70 -6.65 -7.73
C VAL A 64 1.54 -6.70 -9.01
N HIS A 65 1.24 -7.65 -9.90
CA HIS A 65 2.00 -7.88 -11.14
C HIS A 65 3.53 -7.94 -10.91
N ASP A 66 3.96 -8.79 -9.97
CA ASP A 66 5.36 -8.97 -9.57
C ASP A 66 6.04 -7.67 -9.07
N THR A 67 5.27 -6.68 -8.62
CA THR A 67 5.78 -5.42 -8.06
C THR A 67 5.37 -5.31 -6.59
N LEU A 68 6.35 -5.17 -5.71
CA LEU A 68 6.14 -4.93 -4.28
C LEU A 68 6.40 -3.46 -3.96
N THR A 69 5.41 -2.78 -3.37
CA THR A 69 5.48 -1.36 -3.03
C THR A 69 5.51 -1.16 -1.52
N GLY A 70 6.51 -0.42 -1.02
CA GLY A 70 6.65 -0.09 0.39
C GLY A 70 5.66 0.99 0.85
N VAL A 71 5.04 0.80 2.01
CA VAL A 71 3.90 1.62 2.45
C VAL A 71 4.28 3.04 2.90
N TYR A 72 5.47 3.24 3.46
CA TYR A 72 5.90 4.57 3.94
C TYR A 72 6.49 5.47 2.85
N THR A 73 6.87 4.96 1.68
CA THR A 73 7.51 5.83 0.66
C THR A 73 6.94 5.67 -0.73
N GLY A 74 6.13 4.63 -0.99
CA GLY A 74 5.71 4.28 -2.35
C GLY A 74 6.84 3.68 -3.20
N PHE A 75 8.02 3.46 -2.62
CA PHE A 75 9.13 2.81 -3.31
C PHE A 75 8.73 1.41 -3.74
N SER A 76 8.97 1.09 -5.01
CA SER A 76 8.57 -0.18 -5.58
C SER A 76 9.77 -0.93 -6.13
N ILE A 77 9.76 -2.25 -5.95
CA ILE A 77 10.75 -3.16 -6.51
C ILE A 77 10.07 -4.26 -7.30
N TYR A 78 10.77 -4.79 -8.30
CA TYR A 78 10.38 -6.03 -8.94
C TYR A 78 10.66 -7.21 -8.00
N LEU A 79 9.66 -8.04 -7.77
CA LEU A 79 9.72 -9.22 -6.94
C LEU A 79 9.68 -10.46 -7.84
N ASN A 80 10.83 -11.09 -8.07
CA ASN A 80 10.91 -12.27 -8.94
C ASN A 80 10.05 -13.42 -8.35
N PRO A 81 9.01 -13.91 -9.06
CA PRO A 81 8.12 -14.94 -8.52
C PRO A 81 8.80 -16.32 -8.36
N ASN A 82 10.02 -16.49 -8.87
CA ASN A 82 10.80 -17.73 -8.74
C ASN A 82 11.83 -17.69 -7.60
N GLU A 83 11.95 -16.59 -6.88
CA GLU A 83 12.85 -16.42 -5.75
C GLU A 83 12.06 -16.41 -4.43
N ASP A 84 12.76 -16.61 -3.32
CA ASP A 84 12.19 -16.35 -1.99
C ASP A 84 11.87 -14.85 -1.90
N PRO A 85 10.60 -14.47 -1.68
CA PRO A 85 10.17 -13.09 -1.83
C PRO A 85 10.78 -12.17 -0.77
N THR A 86 10.95 -12.61 0.48
CA THR A 86 11.54 -11.73 1.49
C THR A 86 13.05 -11.62 1.32
N VAL A 87 13.73 -12.66 0.85
CA VAL A 87 15.16 -12.60 0.49
C VAL A 87 15.39 -11.70 -0.74
N ALA A 88 14.58 -11.85 -1.78
CA ALA A 88 14.66 -11.01 -2.98
C ALA A 88 14.39 -9.54 -2.66
N ALA A 89 13.34 -9.27 -1.87
CA ALA A 89 12.99 -7.92 -1.45
C ALA A 89 14.08 -7.26 -0.57
N PHE A 90 14.79 -8.04 0.24
CA PHE A 90 15.80 -7.53 1.15
C PHE A 90 17.01 -6.88 0.43
N MET A 91 17.30 -7.28 -0.81
CA MET A 91 18.39 -6.72 -1.64
C MET A 91 19.74 -6.57 -0.89
N GLY A 92 20.10 -7.58 -0.10
CA GLY A 92 21.34 -7.58 0.69
C GLY A 92 21.37 -6.62 1.88
N GLY A 93 20.24 -6.02 2.26
CA GLY A 93 20.13 -5.13 3.42
C GLY A 93 20.49 -3.67 3.13
N GLY A 94 20.62 -3.31 1.85
CA GLY A 94 20.88 -1.92 1.45
C GLY A 94 19.69 -0.99 1.71
N ALA A 95 19.94 0.33 1.63
CA ALA A 95 18.90 1.34 1.85
C ALA A 95 17.69 1.23 0.89
N ASN A 96 17.88 0.63 -0.28
CA ASN A 96 16.79 0.37 -1.25
C ASN A 96 16.17 -1.03 -1.12
N GLY A 97 16.59 -1.84 -0.14
CA GLY A 97 15.90 -3.08 0.18
C GLY A 97 14.57 -2.81 0.88
N ILE A 98 13.66 -3.77 0.82
CA ILE A 98 12.40 -3.78 1.56
C ILE A 98 12.47 -4.89 2.62
N ASN A 99 12.08 -4.55 3.85
CA ASN A 99 11.85 -5.51 4.92
C ASN A 99 10.44 -5.36 5.48
N THR A 100 10.09 -6.20 6.45
CA THR A 100 8.77 -6.17 7.08
C THR A 100 8.77 -5.16 8.24
N GLU A 101 7.85 -4.21 8.15
CA GLU A 101 7.46 -3.32 9.22
C GLU A 101 6.45 -4.02 10.14
N HIS A 102 6.63 -3.83 11.44
CA HIS A 102 5.69 -4.22 12.49
C HIS A 102 4.99 -2.96 12.96
N THR A 103 3.85 -2.60 12.37
CA THR A 103 3.13 -1.35 12.70
C THR A 103 2.87 -1.25 14.19
N TYR A 104 2.57 -2.35 14.88
CA TYR A 104 2.77 -2.39 16.33
C TYR A 104 4.16 -2.96 16.65
N PRO A 105 5.11 -2.19 17.22
CA PRO A 105 6.51 -2.61 17.30
C PRO A 105 6.71 -3.89 18.11
N THR A 106 7.67 -4.71 17.67
CA THR A 106 8.05 -5.94 18.39
C THR A 106 8.43 -5.66 19.85
N SER A 107 9.21 -4.60 20.10
CA SER A 107 9.62 -4.16 21.45
C SER A 107 8.46 -3.63 22.32
N LYS A 108 7.26 -3.50 21.77
CA LYS A 108 6.06 -3.01 22.46
C LYS A 108 4.99 -4.10 22.63
N GLY A 109 5.31 -5.36 22.35
CA GLY A 109 4.41 -6.50 22.61
C GLY A 109 4.22 -7.44 21.41
N ALA A 110 4.77 -7.12 20.24
CA ALA A 110 4.68 -7.96 19.04
C ALA A 110 5.88 -8.91 18.84
N GLU A 111 6.68 -9.18 19.88
CA GLU A 111 7.94 -9.92 19.73
C GLU A 111 7.80 -11.44 19.54
N ALA A 112 6.66 -12.03 19.92
CA ALA A 112 6.48 -13.48 19.99
C ALA A 112 5.04 -13.94 19.67
N GLY A 113 4.90 -15.26 19.45
CA GLY A 113 3.62 -15.93 19.22
C GLY A 113 2.88 -15.43 17.98
N ASN A 114 1.55 -15.53 18.01
CA ASN A 114 0.70 -15.07 16.91
C ASN A 114 0.87 -13.56 16.68
N ALA A 115 1.03 -12.77 17.75
CA ALA A 115 1.22 -11.32 17.66
C ALA A 115 2.37 -10.92 16.72
N LYS A 116 3.47 -11.68 16.71
CA LYS A 116 4.60 -11.42 15.81
C LYS A 116 4.29 -11.64 14.33
N SER A 117 3.47 -12.64 14.04
CA SER A 117 3.26 -13.17 12.68
C SER A 117 1.90 -12.81 12.09
N ASP A 118 1.04 -12.15 12.87
CA ASP A 118 -0.27 -11.71 12.44
C ASP A 118 -0.16 -10.64 11.34
N MET A 119 -0.55 -10.97 10.11
CA MET A 119 -0.31 -10.15 8.93
C MET A 119 -1.12 -8.84 8.91
N HIS A 120 -2.15 -8.70 9.74
CA HIS A 120 -3.00 -7.49 9.76
C HIS A 120 -2.28 -6.23 10.29
N HIS A 121 -1.09 -6.35 10.88
CA HIS A 121 -0.26 -5.21 11.27
C HIS A 121 1.15 -5.22 10.65
N LEU A 122 1.39 -6.12 9.71
CA LEU A 122 2.68 -6.23 9.01
C LEU A 122 2.59 -5.60 7.63
N PHE A 123 3.63 -4.85 7.23
CA PHE A 123 3.67 -4.20 5.92
C PHE A 123 5.07 -4.22 5.30
N PRO A 124 5.20 -4.19 3.96
CA PRO A 124 6.49 -3.97 3.30
C PRO A 124 6.93 -2.51 3.47
N THR A 125 8.17 -2.29 3.93
CA THR A 125 8.73 -0.95 4.10
C THR A 125 10.20 -0.92 3.69
N ARG A 126 10.64 0.19 3.11
CA ARG A 126 12.05 0.44 2.76
C ARG A 126 12.92 0.38 4.03
N ILE A 127 14.04 -0.35 3.99
CA ILE A 127 14.81 -0.74 5.18
C ILE A 127 15.26 0.45 6.03
N ASP A 128 15.76 1.51 5.41
CA ASP A 128 16.23 2.71 6.11
C ASP A 128 15.09 3.51 6.78
N VAL A 129 13.90 3.50 6.18
CA VAL A 129 12.69 4.15 6.74
C VAL A 129 12.12 3.32 7.88
N ASN A 130 12.08 1.99 7.73
CA ASN A 130 11.72 1.10 8.83
C ASN A 130 12.70 1.26 10.02
N ALA A 131 14.00 1.35 9.74
CA ALA A 131 15.02 1.60 10.75
C ALA A 131 14.88 2.98 11.42
N ALA A 132 14.46 4.01 10.66
CA ALA A 132 14.19 5.34 11.21
C ALA A 132 12.92 5.36 12.08
N ARG A 133 11.85 4.68 11.62
CA ARG A 133 10.61 4.51 12.38
C ARG A 133 10.85 3.77 13.68
N ALA A 134 11.64 2.69 13.65
CA ALA A 134 12.01 1.88 14.80
C ALA A 134 10.80 1.50 15.69
N ASN A 135 10.68 2.14 16.86
CA ASN A 135 9.54 2.03 17.77
C ASN A 135 9.01 3.41 18.18
N GLU A 136 9.27 4.43 17.36
CA GLU A 136 8.73 5.76 17.56
C GLU A 136 7.19 5.70 17.50
N PRO A 137 6.49 6.45 18.38
CA PRO A 137 5.05 6.56 18.30
C PRO A 137 4.65 7.26 16.99
N PHE A 138 3.49 6.90 16.46
CA PHE A 138 2.92 7.64 15.36
C PHE A 138 2.40 8.99 15.86
N ALA A 139 2.69 10.05 15.10
CA ALA A 139 2.31 11.41 15.44
C ALA A 139 2.05 12.21 14.17
N GLU A 140 1.15 13.19 14.26
CA GLU A 140 1.13 14.32 13.33
C GLU A 140 2.27 15.27 13.72
N ILE A 141 3.17 15.56 12.79
CA ILE A 141 4.39 16.33 12.98
C ILE A 141 4.21 17.66 12.23
N ASP A 142 4.51 18.76 12.90
CA ASP A 142 4.61 20.05 12.22
C ASP A 142 5.82 20.02 11.27
N ASP A 143 5.63 20.33 9.99
CA ASP A 143 6.69 20.33 8.95
C ASP A 143 7.98 21.03 9.40
N ASN A 144 7.86 22.10 10.21
CA ASN A 144 9.02 22.86 10.70
C ASN A 144 9.82 22.11 11.77
N GLN A 145 9.25 21.07 12.37
CA GLN A 145 9.88 20.15 13.31
C GLN A 145 10.41 18.88 12.64
N THR A 146 10.01 18.61 11.40
CA THR A 146 10.45 17.45 10.65
C THR A 146 11.92 17.55 10.29
N THR A 147 12.67 16.52 10.69
CA THR A 147 14.12 16.45 10.47
C THR A 147 14.49 15.64 9.25
N LYS A 148 13.60 14.73 8.81
CA LYS A 148 13.80 13.85 7.67
C LYS A 148 12.48 13.60 6.96
N TRP A 149 12.52 13.67 5.64
CA TRP A 149 11.41 13.45 4.74
C TRP A 149 11.76 12.29 3.80
N TYR A 150 10.87 11.30 3.71
CA TYR A 150 11.11 10.06 2.97
C TYR A 150 10.07 9.87 1.87
N TYR A 151 10.52 9.84 0.61
CA TYR A 151 9.65 9.57 -0.55
C TYR A 151 10.40 8.77 -1.61
N LEU A 152 9.76 7.77 -2.23
CA LEU A 152 10.39 6.82 -3.16
C LEU A 152 11.72 6.27 -2.63
N ASN A 153 12.85 6.54 -3.26
CA ASN A 153 14.21 6.20 -2.79
C ASN A 153 14.98 7.42 -2.22
N GLN A 154 14.28 8.52 -1.98
CA GLN A 154 14.84 9.79 -1.53
C GLN A 154 14.79 9.91 0.00
N LEU A 155 15.69 10.74 0.51
CA LEU A 155 15.73 11.27 1.87
C LEU A 155 16.09 12.75 1.76
N LEU A 156 15.21 13.63 2.23
CA LEU A 156 15.45 15.07 2.32
C LEU A 156 15.54 15.50 3.79
N THR A 157 16.31 16.56 4.05
CA THR A 157 16.44 17.17 5.39
C THR A 157 15.88 18.60 5.44
N ASN A 158 15.26 19.04 4.36
CA ASN A 158 14.53 20.31 4.27
C ASN A 158 13.10 19.98 3.83
N ILE A 159 12.16 20.86 4.17
CA ILE A 159 10.75 20.74 3.80
C ILE A 159 10.64 20.64 2.26
N PRO A 160 9.95 19.61 1.71
CA PRO A 160 9.67 19.49 0.29
C PRO A 160 8.89 20.70 -0.25
N THR A 161 9.15 21.10 -1.50
CA THR A 161 8.44 22.24 -2.12
C THR A 161 7.08 21.85 -2.69
N ASP A 162 6.89 20.58 -3.02
CA ASP A 162 5.70 20.04 -3.70
C ASP A 162 5.43 18.61 -3.22
N ASN A 163 4.16 18.20 -3.27
CA ASN A 163 3.69 16.84 -2.94
C ASN A 163 4.11 16.38 -1.54
N ILE A 164 4.02 17.27 -0.56
CA ILE A 164 4.40 17.01 0.83
C ILE A 164 3.69 15.78 1.40
N ASP A 165 2.40 15.61 1.06
CA ASP A 165 1.56 14.46 1.43
C ASP A 165 2.09 13.09 0.97
N LEU A 166 3.02 13.06 0.00
CA LEU A 166 3.66 11.83 -0.48
C LEU A 166 4.87 11.42 0.36
N TYR A 167 5.31 12.24 1.30
CA TYR A 167 6.46 11.95 2.16
C TYR A 167 5.99 11.33 3.48
N SER A 168 6.78 10.39 4.00
CA SER A 168 6.75 10.13 5.44
C SER A 168 7.74 11.05 6.15
N GLU A 169 7.41 11.44 7.35
CA GLU A 169 8.14 12.41 8.14
C GLU A 169 8.69 11.78 9.41
N PHE A 170 9.86 12.27 9.82
CA PHE A 170 10.50 11.82 11.03
C PHE A 170 11.10 12.98 11.81
N ARG A 171 10.90 12.91 13.12
CA ARG A 171 11.73 13.58 14.12
C ARG A 171 11.97 12.64 15.31
N PRO A 172 13.01 12.85 16.12
CA PRO A 172 13.16 12.09 17.35
C PRO A 172 11.89 12.17 18.20
N GLY A 173 11.30 11.02 18.57
CA GLY A 173 10.05 10.95 19.31
C GLY A 173 8.77 10.90 18.47
N GLY A 174 8.84 10.81 17.14
CA GLY A 174 7.64 10.73 16.29
C GLY A 174 7.92 10.31 14.85
N PHE A 175 7.02 9.49 14.31
CA PHE A 175 6.99 9.15 12.90
C PHE A 175 5.60 9.43 12.31
N GLU A 176 5.58 10.04 11.15
CA GLU A 176 4.36 10.31 10.39
C GLU A 176 4.44 9.60 9.05
N PRO A 177 3.50 8.69 8.73
CA PRO A 177 3.46 8.09 7.41
C PRO A 177 2.93 9.09 6.38
N ARG A 178 3.05 8.76 5.10
CA ARG A 178 2.33 9.43 4.01
C ARG A 178 0.83 9.50 4.31
N GLU A 179 0.17 10.58 3.88
CA GLU A 179 -1.25 10.82 4.13
C GLU A 179 -2.13 9.61 3.76
N SER A 180 -1.88 9.06 2.57
CA SER A 180 -2.59 7.88 2.01
C SER A 180 -2.44 6.56 2.77
N HIS A 181 -1.77 6.54 3.92
CA HIS A 181 -1.58 5.34 4.73
C HIS A 181 -1.85 5.57 6.22
N LYS A 182 -2.27 6.78 6.60
CA LYS A 182 -2.54 7.15 8.00
C LYS A 182 -3.71 6.32 8.57
N GLY A 183 -4.74 6.08 7.77
CA GLY A 183 -5.92 5.30 8.11
C GLY A 183 -5.62 3.81 8.30
N ASP A 184 -4.86 3.22 7.38
CA ASP A 184 -4.41 1.83 7.48
C ASP A 184 -3.64 1.59 8.79
N ILE A 185 -2.73 2.51 9.15
CA ILE A 185 -1.98 2.43 10.41
C ILE A 185 -2.93 2.50 11.59
N ALA A 186 -3.89 3.43 11.59
CA ALA A 186 -4.86 3.54 12.67
C ALA A 186 -5.62 2.22 12.88
N ARG A 187 -6.15 1.63 11.80
CA ARG A 187 -6.91 0.37 11.85
C ARG A 187 -6.04 -0.83 12.20
N ALA A 188 -4.78 -0.88 11.76
CA ALA A 188 -3.81 -1.91 12.16
C ALA A 188 -3.44 -1.80 13.66
N MET A 189 -3.27 -0.57 14.18
CA MET A 189 -2.99 -0.31 15.59
C MET A 189 -4.18 -0.65 16.49
N PHE A 190 -5.40 -0.25 16.11
CA PHE A 190 -6.63 -0.62 16.81
C PHE A 190 -6.81 -2.14 16.84
N TYR A 191 -6.60 -2.81 15.71
CA TYR A 191 -6.64 -4.26 15.62
C TYR A 191 -5.64 -4.92 16.57
N PHE A 192 -4.36 -4.56 16.46
CA PHE A 192 -3.33 -5.21 17.26
C PHE A 192 -3.60 -5.00 18.76
N TYR A 193 -3.88 -3.77 19.17
CA TYR A 193 -4.12 -3.46 20.57
C TYR A 193 -5.39 -4.14 21.10
N THR A 194 -6.41 -4.36 20.25
CA THR A 194 -7.60 -5.17 20.61
C THR A 194 -7.23 -6.64 20.80
N MET A 195 -6.60 -7.26 19.80
CA MET A 195 -6.35 -8.70 19.78
C MET A 195 -5.26 -9.13 20.78
N TYR A 196 -4.28 -8.28 21.03
CA TYR A 196 -3.08 -8.59 21.81
C TYR A 196 -2.86 -7.61 22.98
N LYS A 197 -3.95 -7.09 23.56
CA LYS A 197 -3.93 -6.11 24.66
C LYS A 197 -3.01 -6.53 25.82
N ASP A 198 -3.11 -7.78 26.26
CA ASP A 198 -2.31 -8.29 27.39
C ASP A 198 -0.80 -8.22 27.09
N GLN A 199 -0.38 -8.55 25.87
CA GLN A 199 1.02 -8.48 25.44
C GLN A 199 1.48 -7.03 25.32
N ALA A 200 0.64 -6.17 24.73
CA ALA A 200 0.90 -4.74 24.58
C ALA A 200 1.06 -4.05 25.95
N ASP A 201 0.11 -4.26 26.86
CA ASP A 201 0.11 -3.63 28.18
C ASP A 201 1.23 -4.16 29.08
N ALA A 202 1.60 -5.43 28.94
CA ALA A 202 2.74 -6.01 29.65
C ALA A 202 4.08 -5.41 29.21
N ALA A 203 4.21 -5.05 27.92
CA ALA A 203 5.43 -4.44 27.38
C ALA A 203 5.49 -2.93 27.64
N ASP A 204 4.41 -2.20 27.33
CA ASP A 204 4.29 -0.76 27.55
C ASP A 204 2.81 -0.31 27.43
N ASN A 205 2.12 -0.24 28.57
CA ASN A 205 0.71 0.17 28.63
C ASN A 205 0.45 1.65 28.27
N ALA A 206 1.50 2.47 28.13
CA ALA A 206 1.37 3.88 27.74
C ALA A 206 1.55 4.08 26.23
N PHE A 207 2.12 3.11 25.52
CA PHE A 207 2.49 3.25 24.10
C PHE A 207 1.28 3.51 23.19
N PHE A 208 0.23 2.70 23.29
CA PHE A 208 -0.99 2.92 22.48
C PHE A 208 -1.78 4.17 22.94
N PRO A 209 -2.07 4.37 24.24
CA PRO A 209 -2.80 5.57 24.69
C PRO A 209 -2.14 6.90 24.31
N ALA A 210 -0.80 6.96 24.26
CA ALA A 210 -0.07 8.18 23.91
C ALA A 210 -0.33 8.68 22.47
N GLN A 211 -0.71 7.79 21.55
CA GLN A 211 -0.96 8.10 20.14
C GLN A 211 -2.42 7.89 19.72
N GLN A 212 -3.28 7.43 20.63
CA GLN A 212 -4.69 7.12 20.37
C GLN A 212 -5.43 8.30 19.73
N ALA A 213 -5.22 9.53 20.22
CA ALA A 213 -5.89 10.70 19.67
C ALA A 213 -5.52 10.95 18.19
N THR A 214 -4.24 10.79 17.84
CA THR A 214 -3.74 10.89 16.46
C THR A 214 -4.33 9.79 15.59
N LEU A 215 -4.29 8.53 16.05
CA LEU A 215 -4.85 7.40 15.30
C LEU A 215 -6.36 7.57 15.04
N CYS A 216 -7.09 8.11 16.02
CA CYS A 216 -8.50 8.42 15.87
C CYS A 216 -8.74 9.47 14.76
N GLN A 217 -7.94 10.54 14.72
CA GLN A 217 -8.03 11.55 13.65
C GLN A 217 -7.70 10.96 12.28
N TRP A 218 -6.63 10.18 12.19
CA TRP A 218 -6.19 9.52 10.96
C TRP A 218 -7.23 8.54 10.42
N HIS A 219 -7.87 7.75 11.30
CA HIS A 219 -8.96 6.85 10.89
C HIS A 219 -10.14 7.57 10.24
N LEU A 220 -10.45 8.80 10.65
CA LEU A 220 -11.53 9.59 10.03
C LEU A 220 -11.07 10.27 8.73
N ALA A 221 -9.83 10.76 8.71
CA ALA A 221 -9.28 11.53 7.59
C ALA A 221 -8.97 10.63 6.39
N ASP A 222 -8.60 9.37 6.64
CA ASP A 222 -8.25 8.37 5.64
C ASP A 222 -9.16 7.13 5.78
N PRO A 223 -10.37 7.14 5.18
CA PRO A 223 -11.31 6.03 5.21
C PRO A 223 -10.77 4.77 4.55
N VAL A 224 -11.38 3.63 4.86
CA VAL A 224 -11.06 2.35 4.21
C VAL A 224 -11.29 2.46 2.70
N ASP A 225 -10.28 2.09 1.92
CA ASP A 225 -10.36 1.99 0.47
C ASP A 225 -10.50 0.53 0.00
N THR A 226 -10.66 0.34 -1.31
CA THR A 226 -10.76 -0.99 -1.92
C THR A 226 -9.52 -1.84 -1.68
N LYS A 227 -8.33 -1.22 -1.70
CA LYS A 227 -7.06 -1.94 -1.53
C LYS A 227 -6.97 -2.53 -0.13
N GLU A 228 -7.27 -1.76 0.90
CA GLU A 228 -7.26 -2.22 2.28
C GLU A 228 -8.36 -3.25 2.54
N TRP A 229 -9.56 -3.03 1.98
CA TRP A 229 -10.66 -4.00 2.04
C TRP A 229 -10.27 -5.35 1.42
N GLU A 230 -9.69 -5.34 0.22
CA GLU A 230 -9.20 -6.57 -0.42
C GLU A 230 -8.07 -7.20 0.38
N ARG A 231 -7.12 -6.39 0.87
CA ARG A 231 -5.98 -6.84 1.64
C ARG A 231 -6.41 -7.60 2.89
N THR A 232 -7.37 -7.06 3.64
CA THR A 232 -7.85 -7.71 4.86
C THR A 232 -8.52 -9.06 4.58
N ASN A 233 -9.29 -9.14 3.49
CA ASN A 233 -9.93 -10.39 3.08
C ASN A 233 -8.91 -11.43 2.54
N LYS A 234 -7.89 -11.00 1.79
CA LYS A 234 -6.80 -11.88 1.34
C LYS A 234 -6.01 -12.45 2.53
N ILE A 235 -5.72 -11.63 3.54
CA ILE A 235 -5.05 -12.07 4.78
C ILE A 235 -5.92 -13.07 5.55
N ALA A 236 -7.24 -12.81 5.63
CA ALA A 236 -8.17 -13.64 6.39
C ALA A 236 -8.05 -15.14 6.05
N HIS A 237 -7.90 -15.49 4.76
CA HIS A 237 -7.74 -16.89 4.32
C HIS A 237 -6.54 -17.63 4.91
N TYR A 238 -5.56 -16.90 5.46
CA TYR A 238 -4.40 -17.46 6.15
C TYR A 238 -4.48 -17.37 7.68
N GLN A 239 -5.54 -16.75 8.22
CA GLN A 239 -5.72 -16.45 9.64
C GLN A 239 -7.14 -16.79 10.10
N ASP A 240 -7.56 -18.05 9.90
CA ASP A 240 -8.86 -18.59 10.29
C ASP A 240 -10.08 -17.86 9.67
N ASP A 241 -9.96 -17.33 8.45
CA ASP A 241 -10.97 -16.51 7.77
C ASP A 241 -11.40 -15.28 8.58
N LYS A 242 -10.48 -14.73 9.39
CA LYS A 242 -10.72 -13.54 10.22
C LYS A 242 -10.06 -12.29 9.62
N PRO A 243 -10.85 -11.39 9.00
CA PRO A 243 -10.36 -10.08 8.59
C PRO A 243 -10.16 -9.16 9.80
N ASN A 244 -9.55 -8.00 9.59
CA ASN A 244 -9.48 -6.93 10.56
C ASN A 244 -10.86 -6.25 10.67
N PRO A 245 -11.58 -6.37 11.81
CA PRO A 245 -12.91 -5.81 11.96
C PRO A 245 -12.93 -4.28 11.84
N PHE A 246 -11.84 -3.57 12.16
CA PHE A 246 -11.77 -2.11 12.01
C PHE A 246 -11.71 -1.64 10.54
N VAL A 247 -11.39 -2.56 9.61
CA VAL A 247 -11.52 -2.35 8.16
C VAL A 247 -12.95 -2.67 7.69
N LEU A 248 -13.63 -3.61 8.36
CA LEU A 248 -15.01 -3.98 8.01
C LEU A 248 -16.04 -2.94 8.44
N ASP A 249 -15.82 -2.33 9.60
CA ASP A 249 -16.75 -1.42 10.25
C ASP A 249 -16.02 -0.23 10.87
N CYS A 250 -16.06 0.90 10.18
CA CYS A 250 -15.38 2.10 10.63
C CYS A 250 -15.99 2.68 11.93
N THR A 251 -17.23 2.32 12.29
CA THR A 251 -17.84 2.77 13.55
C THR A 251 -17.24 2.11 14.79
N LEU A 252 -16.50 1.00 14.64
CA LEU A 252 -15.89 0.31 15.77
C LEU A 252 -14.91 1.22 16.52
N ALA A 253 -14.12 2.01 15.79
CA ALA A 253 -13.21 2.99 16.40
C ALA A 253 -14.00 3.93 17.33
N ALA A 254 -15.11 4.51 16.86
CA ALA A 254 -15.98 5.38 17.65
C ALA A 254 -16.57 4.70 18.88
N ARG A 255 -16.98 3.43 18.71
CA ARG A 255 -17.63 2.61 19.75
C ARG A 255 -16.63 2.02 20.75
N THR A 256 -15.32 2.16 20.52
CA THR A 256 -14.25 1.69 21.43
C THR A 256 -13.30 2.81 21.83
N TYR A 257 -12.36 3.18 20.94
CA TYR A 257 -11.21 4.02 21.25
C TYR A 257 -11.42 5.51 20.97
N CYS A 258 -12.38 5.88 20.13
CA CYS A 258 -12.55 7.23 19.60
C CYS A 258 -13.95 7.79 19.95
N PRO A 259 -14.36 7.81 21.24
CA PRO A 259 -15.72 8.20 21.62
C PRO A 259 -16.06 9.61 21.13
N GLY A 260 -17.23 9.74 20.50
CA GLY A 260 -17.72 11.02 19.95
C GLY A 260 -17.18 11.37 18.56
N GLN A 261 -16.36 10.52 17.94
CA GLN A 261 -15.91 10.69 16.57
C GLN A 261 -16.75 9.83 15.62
N GLU A 262 -17.61 10.46 14.82
CA GLU A 262 -18.47 9.73 13.88
C GLU A 262 -17.77 9.50 12.54
N CYS A 263 -17.57 8.23 12.19
CA CYS A 263 -17.21 7.87 10.82
C CYS A 263 -18.39 8.10 9.89
N GLN A 264 -18.16 8.76 8.76
CA GLN A 264 -19.19 8.92 7.74
C GLN A 264 -19.38 7.60 6.97
N VAL A 265 -20.50 6.93 7.22
CA VAL A 265 -20.96 5.76 6.46
C VAL A 265 -21.53 6.24 5.12
N ASN A 266 -20.68 6.84 4.28
CA ASN A 266 -21.07 7.11 2.90
C ASN A 266 -21.05 5.77 2.19
N GLY A 267 -22.23 5.30 1.75
CA GLY A 267 -22.34 4.11 0.90
C GLY A 267 -21.27 4.18 -0.16
N ILE A 268 -20.36 3.22 -0.14
CA ILE A 268 -19.03 3.30 -0.73
C ILE A 268 -19.19 3.74 -2.18
N ILE A 269 -18.89 5.01 -2.42
CA ILE A 269 -18.68 5.49 -3.77
C ILE A 269 -17.39 4.80 -4.18
N GLU A 270 -17.44 4.02 -5.27
CA GLU A 270 -16.24 3.69 -6.02
C GLU A 270 -15.42 4.97 -6.18
N SER A 271 -14.39 5.11 -5.37
CA SER A 271 -13.20 5.75 -5.85
C SER A 271 -11.99 5.19 -5.10
N GLU A 272 -11.37 4.13 -5.63
CA GLU A 272 -10.01 4.41 -6.12
C GLU A 272 -10.18 5.69 -6.93
N PRO A 273 -9.53 6.83 -6.65
CA PRO A 273 -9.53 7.90 -7.64
C PRO A 273 -9.14 7.19 -8.92
N THR A 274 -10.09 7.03 -9.87
CA THR A 274 -9.86 6.23 -11.07
C THR A 274 -8.58 6.80 -11.57
N LYS A 275 -7.47 6.03 -11.50
CA LYS A 275 -6.15 6.62 -11.68
C LYS A 275 -6.30 7.50 -12.90
N PRO A 276 -5.96 8.80 -12.82
CA PRO A 276 -6.31 9.72 -13.90
C PRO A 276 -5.49 9.42 -15.16
N TYR A 277 -4.87 8.24 -15.19
CA TYR A 277 -4.22 7.59 -16.27
C TYR A 277 -4.37 6.07 -16.19
N HIS A 278 -4.10 5.41 -17.31
CA HIS A 278 -3.85 3.97 -17.34
C HIS A 278 -2.58 3.72 -18.14
N LEU A 279 -1.57 3.07 -17.55
CA LEU A 279 -0.36 2.64 -18.24
C LEU A 279 -0.50 1.16 -18.62
N PHE A 280 -0.50 0.87 -19.92
CA PHE A 280 -0.58 -0.49 -20.42
C PHE A 280 0.80 -1.13 -20.45
N GLN A 281 0.84 -2.46 -20.34
CA GLN A 281 2.04 -3.21 -20.64
C GLN A 281 2.48 -2.96 -22.10
N ASN A 282 3.78 -2.84 -22.34
CA ASN A 282 4.32 -2.61 -23.67
C ASN A 282 4.00 -3.79 -24.60
N THR A 283 3.78 -3.51 -25.89
CA THR A 283 3.46 -4.55 -26.86
C THR A 283 4.32 -4.39 -28.12
N PRO A 284 5.05 -5.44 -28.55
CA PRO A 284 5.20 -6.76 -27.90
C PRO A 284 6.11 -6.70 -26.65
N ASN A 285 6.01 -7.71 -25.78
CA ASN A 285 6.93 -7.96 -24.67
C ASN A 285 7.07 -9.48 -24.40
N PRO A 286 8.23 -10.12 -24.62
CA PRO A 286 9.48 -9.53 -25.12
C PRO A 286 9.37 -8.94 -26.54
N PHE A 287 10.27 -8.04 -26.91
CA PHE A 287 10.31 -7.43 -28.23
C PHE A 287 11.68 -7.57 -28.91
N GLU A 288 11.66 -7.53 -30.25
CA GLU A 288 12.85 -7.55 -31.11
C GLU A 288 12.95 -6.19 -31.81
N GLY A 289 13.96 -5.40 -31.44
CA GLY A 289 14.19 -4.06 -31.99
C GLY A 289 13.34 -2.96 -31.35
N GLN A 290 12.01 -3.04 -31.51
CA GLN A 290 11.08 -1.99 -31.05
C GLN A 290 9.86 -2.51 -30.31
N THR A 291 9.31 -1.71 -29.41
CA THR A 291 8.04 -1.95 -28.71
C THR A 291 7.20 -0.68 -28.62
N GLU A 292 5.90 -0.81 -28.40
CA GLU A 292 4.99 0.32 -28.18
C GLU A 292 4.61 0.40 -26.71
N ILE A 293 4.84 1.56 -26.09
CA ILE A 293 4.34 1.93 -24.77
C ILE A 293 3.06 2.72 -24.96
N ARG A 294 1.99 2.32 -24.26
CA ARG A 294 0.67 2.93 -24.40
C ARG A 294 0.17 3.39 -23.04
N TYR A 295 -0.37 4.59 -22.97
CA TYR A 295 -1.05 5.08 -21.78
C TYR A 295 -2.25 5.96 -22.15
N ILE A 296 -3.25 6.00 -21.29
CA ILE A 296 -4.39 6.92 -21.39
C ILE A 296 -4.24 7.94 -20.27
N LEU A 297 -4.56 9.19 -20.54
CA LEU A 297 -4.75 10.25 -19.56
C LEU A 297 -6.23 10.64 -19.56
N ASN A 298 -6.82 10.80 -18.39
CA ASN A 298 -8.22 11.21 -18.21
C ASN A 298 -8.34 12.71 -17.86
N GLN A 299 -7.21 13.38 -17.65
CA GLN A 299 -7.11 14.82 -17.44
C GLN A 299 -5.70 15.31 -17.86
N PRO A 300 -5.44 16.62 -17.90
CA PRO A 300 -4.14 17.16 -18.26
C PRO A 300 -3.05 16.87 -17.21
N PHE A 301 -1.84 16.54 -17.68
CA PHE A 301 -0.67 16.31 -16.82
C PHE A 301 0.61 16.85 -17.46
N GLU A 302 1.55 17.31 -16.65
CA GLU A 302 2.96 17.32 -17.04
C GLU A 302 3.48 15.88 -17.02
N VAL A 303 3.77 15.33 -18.20
CA VAL A 303 4.14 13.92 -18.37
C VAL A 303 5.64 13.79 -18.53
N GLU A 304 6.26 12.97 -17.68
CA GLU A 304 7.62 12.47 -17.85
C GLU A 304 7.60 10.95 -18.03
N LEU A 305 7.91 10.48 -19.23
CA LEU A 305 8.07 9.06 -19.55
C LEU A 305 9.55 8.78 -19.76
N PHE A 306 10.17 7.93 -18.94
CA PHE A 306 11.60 7.66 -19.02
C PHE A 306 11.96 6.20 -18.77
N LEU A 307 13.22 5.86 -19.06
CA LEU A 307 13.75 4.50 -18.97
C LEU A 307 14.80 4.38 -17.88
N THR A 308 14.77 3.25 -17.18
CA THR A 308 15.86 2.82 -16.31
C THR A 308 16.32 1.40 -16.62
N ASP A 309 17.56 1.10 -16.26
CA ASP A 309 18.05 -0.28 -16.24
C ASP A 309 17.62 -1.02 -14.95
N VAL A 310 18.07 -2.28 -14.82
CA VAL A 310 17.75 -3.15 -13.67
C VAL A 310 18.32 -2.69 -12.32
N LEU A 311 19.26 -1.75 -12.34
CA LEU A 311 19.84 -1.13 -11.13
C LEU A 311 19.16 0.21 -10.82
N GLY A 312 18.13 0.59 -11.57
CA GLY A 312 17.40 1.85 -11.41
C GLY A 312 18.15 3.06 -11.97
N ARG A 313 19.21 2.87 -12.78
CA ARG A 313 19.93 3.99 -13.38
C ARG A 313 19.15 4.55 -14.55
N HIS A 314 18.99 5.87 -14.61
CA HIS A 314 18.32 6.57 -15.71
C HIS A 314 19.10 6.41 -17.02
N VAL A 315 18.38 6.04 -18.09
CA VAL A 315 18.97 5.75 -19.42
C VAL A 315 18.55 6.77 -20.46
N GLY A 316 17.31 7.25 -20.38
CA GLY A 316 16.82 8.32 -21.26
C GLY A 316 15.35 8.65 -21.04
N THR A 317 14.96 9.84 -21.44
CA THR A 317 13.58 10.35 -21.38
C THR A 317 12.94 10.30 -22.77
N LEU A 318 11.76 9.70 -22.85
CA LEU A 318 10.97 9.52 -24.07
C LEU A 318 9.93 10.62 -24.25
N VAL A 319 9.33 11.10 -23.15
CA VAL A 319 8.35 12.19 -23.13
C VAL A 319 8.66 13.08 -21.95
N HIS A 320 8.65 14.40 -22.16
CA HIS A 320 8.74 15.40 -21.10
C HIS A 320 7.98 16.66 -21.53
N THR A 321 6.66 16.63 -21.40
CA THR A 321 5.80 17.72 -21.86
C THR A 321 4.42 17.67 -21.24
N MET A 322 3.70 18.79 -21.30
CA MET A 322 2.27 18.83 -20.95
C MET A 322 1.47 18.03 -21.98
N GLN A 323 0.65 17.10 -21.51
CA GLN A 323 -0.29 16.33 -22.32
C GLN A 323 -1.69 16.47 -21.73
N TYR A 324 -2.70 16.37 -22.58
CA TYR A 324 -4.11 16.54 -22.22
C TYR A 324 -4.79 15.17 -22.16
N GLU A 325 -6.08 15.15 -21.82
CA GLU A 325 -6.87 13.92 -21.87
C GLU A 325 -6.78 13.23 -23.25
N GLY A 326 -6.57 11.91 -23.25
CA GLY A 326 -6.43 11.14 -24.48
C GLY A 326 -5.54 9.90 -24.33
N GLU A 327 -5.49 9.12 -25.41
CA GLU A 327 -4.61 7.95 -25.52
C GLU A 327 -3.30 8.33 -26.23
N TYR A 328 -2.19 7.92 -25.64
CA TYR A 328 -0.84 8.17 -26.13
C TYR A 328 -0.11 6.87 -26.39
N LYS A 329 0.72 6.89 -27.44
CA LYS A 329 1.55 5.77 -27.89
C LYS A 329 2.96 6.27 -28.17
N VAL A 330 3.95 5.59 -27.62
CA VAL A 330 5.36 5.91 -27.79
C VAL A 330 6.07 4.65 -28.28
N THR A 331 6.65 4.72 -29.48
CA THR A 331 7.52 3.67 -29.99
C THR A 331 8.89 3.81 -29.34
N LEU A 332 9.37 2.73 -28.75
CA LEU A 332 10.69 2.64 -28.14
C LEU A 332 11.55 1.63 -28.89
N GLU A 333 12.74 2.07 -29.31
CA GLU A 333 13.87 1.20 -29.63
C GLU A 333 14.78 1.14 -28.40
N ALA A 334 14.88 -0.02 -27.75
CA ALA A 334 15.66 -0.11 -26.52
C ALA A 334 17.17 0.02 -26.80
N PRO A 335 17.95 0.55 -25.84
CA PRO A 335 19.38 0.79 -25.99
C PRO A 335 20.23 -0.48 -26.17
N GLY A 336 19.66 -1.65 -25.92
CA GLY A 336 20.29 -2.95 -26.09
C GLY A 336 19.44 -4.09 -25.54
N SER A 337 19.85 -5.33 -25.84
CA SER A 337 19.20 -6.54 -25.32
C SER A 337 19.24 -6.56 -23.79
N GLY A 338 18.15 -6.98 -23.15
CA GLY A 338 18.07 -7.04 -21.69
C GLY A 338 16.73 -6.58 -21.13
N MET A 339 16.69 -6.44 -19.81
CA MET A 339 15.52 -5.97 -19.08
C MET A 339 15.62 -4.47 -18.83
N TRP A 340 14.54 -3.76 -19.11
CA TRP A 340 14.40 -2.32 -18.96
C TRP A 340 13.09 -2.01 -18.22
N PHE A 341 13.05 -0.89 -17.52
CA PHE A 341 11.83 -0.39 -16.88
C PHE A 341 11.47 0.95 -17.49
N CYS A 342 10.20 1.10 -17.88
CA CYS A 342 9.66 2.39 -18.30
C CYS A 342 8.80 2.95 -17.17
N HIS A 343 9.10 4.18 -16.78
CA HIS A 343 8.41 4.93 -15.74
C HIS A 343 7.57 6.01 -16.39
N LEU A 344 6.31 6.13 -15.97
CA LEU A 344 5.41 7.21 -16.29
C LEU A 344 5.20 8.03 -15.02
N VAL A 345 5.63 9.29 -15.04
CA VAL A 345 5.39 10.27 -13.98
C VAL A 345 4.46 11.33 -14.52
N LEU A 346 3.37 11.59 -13.81
CA LEU A 346 2.37 12.58 -14.18
C LEU A 346 2.27 13.61 -13.06
N LYS A 347 2.37 14.90 -13.37
CA LYS A 347 2.25 15.97 -12.38
C LYS A 347 1.09 16.89 -12.73
N ASP A 348 0.24 17.18 -11.75
CA ASP A 348 -0.91 18.09 -11.88
C ASP A 348 -1.10 18.83 -10.55
N GLU A 349 -1.02 20.16 -10.59
CA GLU A 349 -1.25 21.12 -9.48
C GLU A 349 -1.16 20.54 -8.04
N GLY A 350 0.00 19.97 -7.68
CA GLY A 350 0.29 19.45 -6.33
C GLY A 350 0.11 17.94 -6.12
N GLN A 351 -0.21 17.18 -7.17
CA GLN A 351 -0.31 15.72 -7.19
C GLN A 351 0.67 15.13 -8.20
N VAL A 352 1.32 14.02 -7.82
CA VAL A 352 2.18 13.24 -8.72
C VAL A 352 1.77 11.78 -8.74
N PHE A 353 1.54 11.25 -9.94
CA PHE A 353 1.19 9.85 -10.16
C PHE A 353 2.35 9.09 -10.81
N HIS A 354 2.53 7.83 -10.38
CA HIS A 354 3.60 6.95 -10.87
C HIS A 354 3.05 5.65 -11.45
N GLY A 355 3.38 5.39 -12.71
CA GLY A 355 3.23 4.09 -13.36
C GLY A 355 4.58 3.51 -13.73
N MET A 356 4.73 2.18 -13.69
CA MET A 356 5.92 1.51 -14.19
C MET A 356 5.55 0.24 -14.93
N ILE A 357 6.27 -0.04 -16.02
CA ILE A 357 6.17 -1.31 -16.73
C ILE A 357 7.57 -1.91 -16.96
N LYS A 358 7.64 -3.23 -16.84
CA LYS A 358 8.82 -4.03 -17.15
C LYS A 358 8.80 -4.42 -18.62
N MET A 359 9.90 -4.19 -19.31
CA MET A 359 10.09 -4.50 -20.72
C MET A 359 11.31 -5.38 -20.91
N VAL A 360 11.21 -6.37 -21.80
CA VAL A 360 12.29 -7.31 -22.10
C VAL A 360 12.61 -7.23 -23.59
N MET A 361 13.82 -6.79 -23.93
CA MET A 361 14.33 -6.84 -25.30
C MET A 361 15.05 -8.17 -25.52
N GLY A 362 14.57 -8.94 -26.49
CA GLY A 362 15.21 -10.17 -26.98
C GLY A 362 16.58 -9.88 -27.63
N GLN A 363 17.36 -10.94 -27.82
CA GLN A 363 18.63 -10.86 -28.56
C GLN A 363 18.42 -10.80 -30.06
#